data_AF-A0A946YHV7-F1
#
_entry.id   AF-A0A946YHV7-F1
#
_cell.length_a   1.000
_cell.length_b   1.000
_cell.length_c   1.000
_cell.angle_alpha   90.00
_cell.angle_beta   90.00
_cell.angle_gamma   90.00
#
_symmetry.space_group_name_H-M   'P 1'
#
loop_
_entity.id
_entity.type
_entity.pdbx_description
1 polymer ?
#
loop_
_entity_poly.entity_id
_entity_poly.type
_entity_poly.pdbx_seq_one_letter_code
_entity_poly.pdbx_strand_id
1 'polypeptide(L)'
;MITNSFAANNQFAAHAGYAPSRTALLKAGIDLYESLPNADVIGAELVAATGSRATLHTKAFIIDEQDFFIGSFNFDPRSANLNTESGVIIHSPPLAEAMLTLVADALPQQT
;
A
#
# COMPACT_ATOMS: atom_id res chain seq x y z
N MET A 1 4.32 5.96 -2.75
CA MET A 1 3.19 5.00 -2.76
C MET A 1 3.73 3.58 -2.86
N ILE A 2 3.23 2.67 -2.04
CA ILE A 2 3.64 1.25 -2.03
C ILE A 2 2.42 0.38 -2.34
N THR A 3 2.58 -0.60 -3.22
CA THR A 3 1.51 -1.54 -3.59
C THR A 3 2.07 -2.90 -3.98
N ASN A 4 1.21 -3.88 -4.22
CA ASN A 4 1.63 -5.18 -4.73
C ASN A 4 1.90 -5.12 -6.24
N SER A 5 3.00 -5.75 -6.68
CA SER A 5 3.17 -6.08 -8.10
C SER A 5 2.07 -7.04 -8.58
N PHE A 6 1.91 -7.18 -9.90
CA PHE A 6 0.95 -8.13 -10.48
C PHE A 6 1.16 -9.56 -9.95
N ALA A 7 2.41 -10.00 -9.86
CA ALA A 7 2.77 -11.34 -9.40
C ALA A 7 2.60 -11.55 -7.90
N ALA A 8 2.61 -10.48 -7.10
CA ALA A 8 2.43 -10.51 -5.65
C ALA A 8 0.96 -10.35 -5.21
N ASN A 9 0.05 -10.09 -6.15
CA ASN A 9 -1.34 -9.78 -5.86
C ASN A 9 -2.23 -11.03 -5.92
N ASN A 10 -3.11 -11.20 -4.94
CA ASN A 10 -4.11 -12.27 -4.91
C ASN A 10 -5.49 -11.83 -5.47
N GLN A 11 -5.66 -10.56 -5.83
CA GLN A 11 -6.87 -9.99 -6.43
C GLN A 11 -6.58 -9.35 -7.79
N PHE A 12 -6.57 -10.19 -8.83
CA PHE A 12 -6.25 -9.78 -10.21
C PHE A 12 -7.16 -8.66 -10.75
N ALA A 13 -8.46 -8.67 -10.40
CA ALA A 13 -9.39 -7.64 -10.84
C ALA A 13 -9.04 -6.25 -10.28
N ALA A 14 -8.62 -6.18 -9.01
CA ALA A 14 -8.19 -4.93 -8.39
C ALA A 14 -6.90 -4.42 -9.05
N HIS A 15 -5.93 -5.31 -9.31
CA HIS A 15 -4.71 -4.92 -10.02
C HIS A 15 -4.99 -4.46 -11.45
N ALA A 16 -5.91 -5.11 -12.18
CA ALA A 16 -6.28 -4.72 -13.53
C ALA A 16 -6.91 -3.30 -13.59
N GLY A 17 -7.64 -2.90 -12.55
CA GLY A 17 -8.15 -1.53 -12.42
C GLY A 17 -7.04 -0.50 -12.12
N TYR A 18 -6.03 -0.89 -11.35
CA TYR A 18 -4.88 -0.03 -11.01
C TYR A 18 -3.87 0.11 -12.16
N ALA A 19 -3.56 -0.98 -12.86
CA ALA A 19 -2.44 -1.07 -13.80
C ALA A 19 -2.38 0.07 -14.85
N PRO A 20 -3.51 0.52 -15.45
CA PRO A 20 -3.50 1.64 -16.39
C PRO A 20 -3.02 2.97 -15.79
N SER A 21 -3.23 3.18 -14.49
CA SER A 21 -2.91 4.42 -13.78
C SER A 21 -1.41 4.56 -13.48
N ARG A 22 -0.66 3.45 -13.48
CA ARG A 22 0.78 3.41 -13.13
C ARG A 22 1.60 4.47 -13.86
N THR A 23 1.44 4.56 -15.18
CA THR A 23 2.17 5.52 -16.02
C THR A 23 1.79 6.98 -15.70
N ALA A 24 0.51 7.24 -15.41
CA ALA A 24 0.05 8.58 -15.07
C ALA A 24 0.58 9.02 -13.70
N LEU A 25 0.60 8.12 -12.72
CA LEU A 25 1.15 8.38 -11.38
C LEU A 25 2.64 8.71 -11.45
N LEU A 26 3.43 7.92 -12.18
CA LEU A 26 4.86 8.18 -12.37
C LEU A 26 5.11 9.52 -13.08
N LYS A 27 4.32 9.86 -14.10
CA LYS A 27 4.40 11.16 -14.79
C LYS A 27 4.04 12.34 -13.89
N ALA A 28 3.22 12.11 -12.86
CA ALA A 28 2.88 13.11 -11.85
C ALA A 28 3.95 13.27 -10.76
N GLY A 29 5.08 12.55 -10.85
CA GLY A 29 6.17 12.63 -9.88
C GLY A 29 5.95 11.78 -8.62
N ILE A 30 5.02 10.82 -8.66
CA ILE A 30 4.77 9.93 -7.52
C ILE A 30 5.82 8.82 -7.53
N ASP A 31 6.60 8.73 -6.44
CA ASP A 31 7.45 7.57 -6.20
C ASP A 31 6.59 6.34 -5.92
N LEU A 32 6.73 5.32 -6.77
CA LEU A 32 5.91 4.12 -6.75
C LEU A 32 6.79 2.89 -6.56
N TYR A 33 6.51 2.14 -5.51
CA TYR A 33 7.20 0.90 -5.17
C TYR A 33 6.23 -0.28 -5.22
N GLU A 34 6.62 -1.35 -5.90
CA GLU A 34 5.81 -2.55 -6.06
C GLU A 34 6.48 -3.74 -5.38
N SER A 35 5.79 -4.35 -4.42
CA SER A 35 6.30 -5.53 -3.70
C SER A 35 6.43 -6.73 -4.65
N LEU A 36 7.58 -7.40 -4.59
CA LEU A 36 7.84 -8.62 -5.33
C LEU A 36 7.22 -9.84 -4.63
N PRO A 37 6.81 -10.88 -5.36
CA PRO A 37 6.14 -12.06 -4.78
C PRO A 37 7.02 -12.84 -3.78
N ASN A 38 8.33 -12.65 -3.83
CA ASN A 38 9.31 -13.26 -2.94
C ASN A 38 9.94 -12.26 -1.95
N ALA A 39 9.40 -11.04 -1.86
CA ALA A 39 9.87 -10.07 -0.88
C ALA A 39 9.64 -10.60 0.55
N ASP A 40 10.63 -10.41 1.42
CA ASP A 40 10.51 -10.74 2.83
C ASP A 40 9.78 -9.59 3.54
N VAL A 41 8.45 -9.62 3.46
CA VAL A 41 7.60 -8.57 4.02
C VAL A 41 7.14 -9.00 5.41
N ILE A 42 7.59 -8.28 6.43
CA ILE A 42 7.12 -8.50 7.80
C ILE A 42 5.59 -8.27 7.84
N GLY A 43 4.83 -9.29 8.23
CA GLY A 43 3.37 -9.24 8.27
C GLY A 43 2.67 -9.57 6.94
N ALA A 44 3.40 -10.04 5.92
CA ALA A 44 2.77 -10.66 4.76
C ALA A 44 2.02 -11.93 5.17
N GLU A 45 0.75 -11.98 4.81
CA GLU A 45 -0.02 -13.22 4.90
C GLU A 45 0.42 -14.15 3.76
N LEU A 46 0.81 -15.38 4.10
CA LEU A 46 1.08 -16.41 3.10
C LEU A 46 -0.24 -16.79 2.43
N VAL A 47 -0.56 -16.17 1.29
CA VAL A 47 -1.75 -16.54 0.53
C VAL A 47 -1.44 -17.81 -0.26
N ALA A 48 -1.65 -18.95 0.38
CA ALA A 48 -1.40 -20.29 -0.14
C ALA A 48 -2.07 -20.59 -1.51
N ALA A 49 -3.05 -19.79 -1.91
CA ALA A 49 -3.77 -19.96 -3.18
C ALA A 49 -3.02 -19.49 -4.43
N THR A 50 -1.96 -18.66 -4.31
CA THR A 50 -1.27 -18.07 -5.49
C THR A 50 0.23 -18.34 -5.55
N GLY A 51 0.82 -18.99 -4.55
CA GLY A 51 2.27 -19.24 -4.49
C GLY A 51 3.13 -18.00 -4.22
N SER A 52 2.52 -16.81 -4.06
CA SER A 52 3.21 -15.61 -3.60
C SER A 52 3.46 -15.69 -2.09
N ARG A 53 4.69 -15.37 -1.66
CA ARG A 53 5.08 -15.31 -0.25
C ARG A 53 4.70 -13.99 0.42
N ALA A 54 4.39 -12.96 -0.37
CA ALA A 54 4.00 -11.66 0.14
C ALA A 54 2.82 -11.05 -0.62
N THR A 55 1.78 -10.67 0.13
CA THR A 55 0.71 -9.79 -0.35
C THR A 55 0.47 -8.72 0.72
N LEU A 56 0.71 -7.45 0.36
CA LEU A 56 0.39 -6.32 1.21
C LEU A 56 -1.13 -6.17 1.32
N HIS A 57 -1.66 -6.28 2.53
CA HIS A 57 -3.07 -6.03 2.82
C HIS A 57 -3.31 -4.79 3.67
N THR A 58 -2.26 -4.11 4.13
CA THR A 58 -2.36 -2.84 4.86
C THR A 58 -2.93 -1.75 3.96
N LYS A 59 -3.92 -1.00 4.46
CA LYS A 59 -4.35 0.27 3.86
C LYS A 59 -4.11 1.36 4.89
N ALA A 60 -3.11 2.19 4.61
CA ALA A 60 -2.68 3.24 5.48
C ALA A 60 -2.19 4.44 4.66
N PHE A 61 -2.40 5.64 5.20
CA PHE A 61 -1.98 6.88 4.57
C PHE A 61 -1.36 7.78 5.63
N ILE A 62 -0.34 8.54 5.23
CA ILE A 62 0.26 9.60 6.04
C ILE A 62 0.06 10.89 5.27
N ILE A 63 -0.53 11.90 5.91
CA ILE A 63 -0.82 13.20 5.31
C ILE A 63 -0.06 14.27 6.09
N ASP A 64 0.66 15.11 5.35
CA ASP A 64 1.42 16.25 5.87
C ASP A 64 2.37 15.91 7.02
N GLU A 65 2.84 14.65 7.10
CA GLU A 65 3.70 14.12 8.16
C GLU A 65 3.09 14.26 9.58
N GLN A 66 1.76 14.38 9.68
CA GLN A 66 1.07 14.64 10.94
C GLN A 66 -0.09 13.66 11.20
N ASP A 67 -0.87 13.37 10.16
CA ASP A 67 -2.05 12.54 10.28
C ASP A 67 -1.79 11.16 9.71
N PHE A 68 -2.02 10.14 10.55
CA PHE A 68 -1.89 8.74 10.15
C PHE A 68 -3.27 8.07 10.12
N PHE A 69 -3.65 7.59 8.94
CA PHE A 69 -4.82 6.74 8.77
C PHE A 69 -4.41 5.26 8.71
N ILE A 70 -5.19 4.40 9.35
CA ILE A 70 -5.16 2.95 9.14
C ILE A 70 -6.58 2.37 9.21
N GLY A 71 -6.89 1.46 8.28
CA GLY A 71 -8.23 0.86 8.23
C GLY A 71 -8.46 -0.05 7.03
N SER A 72 -9.74 -0.26 6.70
CA SER A 72 -10.17 -1.07 5.55
C SER A 72 -10.32 -0.28 4.25
N PHE A 73 -10.35 1.06 4.34
CA PHE A 73 -10.56 1.97 3.21
C PHE A 73 -9.45 1.85 2.17
N ASN A 74 -9.79 1.34 0.98
CA ASN A 74 -8.94 1.45 -0.19
C ASN A 74 -9.10 2.86 -0.77
N PHE A 75 -8.03 3.47 -1.27
CA PHE A 75 -8.12 4.82 -1.84
C PHE A 75 -8.76 4.81 -3.25
N ASP A 76 -10.02 4.41 -3.31
CA ASP A 76 -10.78 4.22 -4.55
C ASP A 76 -12.26 4.63 -4.41
N PRO A 77 -12.96 4.91 -5.54
CA PRO A 77 -14.35 5.34 -5.50
C PRO A 77 -15.34 4.33 -4.89
N ARG A 78 -15.03 3.04 -4.88
CA ARG A 78 -15.91 2.01 -4.32
C ARG A 78 -15.86 2.04 -2.79
N SER A 79 -14.67 2.15 -2.20
CA SER A 79 -14.53 2.38 -0.76
C SER A 79 -15.16 3.71 -0.32
N ALA A 80 -15.12 4.74 -1.17
CA ALA A 80 -15.74 6.03 -0.87
C ALA A 80 -17.27 6.04 -0.93
N ASN A 81 -17.87 5.28 -1.86
CA ASN A 81 -19.30 5.44 -2.19
C ASN A 81 -20.17 4.20 -1.94
N LEU A 82 -19.56 3.01 -1.85
CA LEU A 82 -20.31 1.74 -1.88
C LEU A 82 -20.03 0.85 -0.67
N ASN A 83 -18.79 0.80 -0.19
CA ASN A 83 -18.45 -0.07 0.94
C ASN A 83 -18.73 0.60 2.28
N THR A 84 -19.11 -0.22 3.26
CA THR A 84 -18.97 0.15 4.67
C THR A 84 -17.53 -0.09 5.09
N GLU A 85 -16.79 0.99 5.32
CA GLU A 85 -15.40 0.95 5.73
C GLU A 85 -15.26 1.34 7.21
N SER A 86 -14.21 0.86 7.86
CA SER A 86 -13.83 1.28 9.19
C SER A 86 -12.34 1.65 9.21
N GLY A 87 -11.98 2.57 10.10
CA GLY A 87 -10.61 3.02 10.24
C GLY A 87 -10.50 4.06 11.32
N VAL A 88 -9.26 4.40 11.65
CA VAL A 88 -8.93 5.46 12.61
C VAL A 88 -8.01 6.46 11.93
N ILE A 89 -8.25 7.74 12.21
CA ILE A 89 -7.31 8.81 11.92
C ILE A 89 -6.65 9.17 13.25
N ILE A 90 -5.33 9.09 13.27
CA ILE A 90 -4.51 9.36 14.44
C ILE A 90 -3.73 10.63 14.16
N HIS A 91 -4.12 11.71 14.85
CA HIS A 91 -3.45 13.00 14.80
C HIS A 91 -2.23 12.96 15.72
N SER A 92 -1.07 12.58 15.18
CA SER A 92 0.16 12.41 15.96
C SER A 92 1.38 12.50 15.04
N PRO A 93 2.02 13.67 14.96
CA PRO A 93 3.26 13.83 14.21
C PRO A 93 4.35 12.81 14.62
N PRO A 94 4.57 12.51 15.91
CA PRO A 94 5.55 11.49 16.29
C PRO A 94 5.24 10.10 15.75
N LEU A 95 3.95 9.73 15.63
CA LEU A 95 3.56 8.44 15.05
C LEU A 95 3.74 8.45 13.53
N ALA A 96 3.34 9.53 12.87
CA ALA A 96 3.52 9.68 11.43
C ALA A 96 5.01 9.59 11.04
N GLU A 97 5.89 10.28 11.76
CA GLU A 97 7.35 10.20 11.57
C GLU A 97 7.90 8.78 11.80
N ALA A 98 7.47 8.11 12.87
CA ALA A 98 7.88 6.74 13.15
C ALA A 98 7.46 5.76 12.03
N MET A 99 6.25 5.92 11.50
CA MET A 99 5.76 5.10 10.39
C MET A 99 6.45 5.42 9.07
N LEU A 100 6.76 6.70 8.79
CA LEU A 100 7.56 7.10 7.63
C LEU A 100 8.97 6.49 7.69
N THR A 101 9.61 6.56 8.85
CA THR A 101 10.94 5.96 9.08
C THR A 101 10.91 4.46 8.86
N LEU A 102 9.93 3.77 9.46
CA LEU A 102 9.73 2.33 9.28
C LEU A 102 9.61 1.95 7.80
N VAL A 103 8.83 2.72 7.04
CA VAL A 103 8.65 2.50 5.61
C VAL A 103 9.95 2.78 4.85
N ALA A 104 10.62 3.88 5.13
CA ALA A 104 11.88 4.25 4.48
C ALA A 104 12.97 3.19 4.68
N ASP A 105 13.09 2.66 5.91
CA ASP A 105 14.05 1.60 6.25
C ASP A 105 13.76 0.27 5.53
N ALA A 106 12.48 0.03 5.20
CA ALA A 106 12.05 -1.17 4.47
C ALA A 106 12.17 -1.04 2.95
N LEU A 107 12.33 0.18 2.42
CA LEU A 107 12.49 0.41 0.99
C LEU A 107 13.93 0.11 0.55
N PRO A 108 14.12 -0.47 -0.65
CA PRO A 108 15.46 -0.65 -1.20
C PRO A 108 16.12 0.71 -1.41
N GLN A 109 17.37 0.86 -0.96
CA GLN A 109 18.16 2.05 -1.24
C GLN A 109 18.35 2.17 -2.76
N GLN A 110 17.99 3.32 -3.33
CA GLN A 110 18.26 3.58 -4.74
C GLN A 110 19.79 3.55 -4.95
N THR A 111 20.26 2.60 -5.77
CA THR A 111 21.65 2.54 -6.25
C THR A 111 21.71 2.98 -7.70
#